data_AF-A0A7X9F188-F1
#
_entry.id   AF-A0A7X9F188-F1
#
_cell.length_a   1.000
_cell.length_b   1.000
_cell.length_c   1.000
_cell.angle_alpha   90.00
_cell.angle_beta   90.00
_cell.angle_gamma   90.00
#
_symmetry.space_group_name_H-M   'P 1'
#
loop_
_entity.id
_entity.type
_entity.pdbx_description
1 polymer ?
#
loop_
_entity_poly.entity_id
_entity_poly.type
_entity_poly.pdbx_seq_one_letter_code
_entity_poly.pdbx_strand_id
1 'polypeptide(L)'
;MIKKQIRVLGAFFVCLLVMVVFVATSGSYPLPQAYYYTPTPQADGRIIYTVKANDTCISIALLNGITEDELRNLNNLQGDDCLYLQEGQQLLIGVLEEPTATAEALQTTLQPTPTPIKGNGTICIYLFNDENGNAMAEDTELPLAGGAVSVRDRLSIVNLTGTTDDSGEPICFEDIPEGDYDLSVAIPEGYNPTTVLNYTLTLLPGDVSIVDFGAQPSSGAVHIFGDEKPSILMGLLGILFIGAGVGLWFYIRKLPK
;
A
#
# COMPACT_ATOMS: atom_id res chain seq x y z
N MET A 1 -12.75 8.79 -64.31
CA MET A 1 -13.00 9.31 -62.95
C MET A 1 -12.56 8.36 -61.82
N ILE A 2 -12.57 7.03 -62.01
CA ILE A 2 -12.21 6.01 -61.00
C ILE A 2 -10.73 5.99 -60.56
N LYS A 3 -9.76 6.23 -61.47
CA LYS A 3 -8.32 6.27 -61.12
C LYS A 3 -7.91 7.43 -60.19
N LYS A 4 -8.68 8.52 -60.17
CA LYS A 4 -8.43 9.70 -59.32
C LYS A 4 -8.92 9.45 -57.88
N GLN A 5 -10.03 8.71 -57.74
CA GLN A 5 -10.62 8.31 -56.46
C GLN A 5 -9.72 7.32 -55.70
N ILE A 6 -9.10 6.35 -56.39
CA ILE A 6 -8.20 5.34 -55.77
C ILE A 6 -6.92 5.98 -55.21
N ARG A 7 -6.38 7.01 -55.89
CA ARG A 7 -5.19 7.74 -55.40
C ARG A 7 -5.47 8.60 -54.17
N VAL A 8 -6.68 9.17 -54.08
CA VAL A 8 -7.11 9.97 -52.93
C VAL A 8 -7.41 9.05 -51.73
N LEU A 9 -8.03 7.89 -51.96
CA LEU A 9 -8.32 6.91 -50.90
C LEU A 9 -7.04 6.28 -50.33
N GLY A 10 -6.06 5.97 -51.19
CA GLY A 10 -4.75 5.46 -50.76
C GLY A 10 -3.92 6.49 -49.98
N ALA A 11 -3.93 7.76 -50.40
CA ALA A 11 -3.29 8.84 -49.66
C ALA A 11 -3.95 9.08 -48.30
N PHE A 12 -5.28 8.95 -48.20
CA PHE A 12 -6.01 9.05 -46.95
C PHE A 12 -5.69 7.90 -45.99
N PHE A 13 -5.56 6.67 -46.49
CA PHE A 13 -5.19 5.51 -45.68
C PHE A 13 -3.76 5.60 -45.16
N VAL A 14 -2.82 6.12 -45.97
CA VAL A 14 -1.43 6.37 -45.54
C VAL A 14 -1.36 7.52 -44.53
N CYS A 15 -2.12 8.61 -44.70
CA CYS A 15 -2.21 9.67 -43.70
C CYS A 15 -2.80 9.16 -42.37
N LEU A 16 -3.81 8.31 -42.42
CA LEU A 16 -4.46 7.74 -41.23
C LEU A 16 -3.53 6.78 -40.49
N LEU A 17 -2.72 6.00 -41.22
CA LEU A 17 -1.69 5.13 -40.64
C LEU A 17 -0.55 5.93 -39.98
N VAL A 18 -0.15 7.07 -40.56
CA VAL A 18 0.87 7.97 -39.96
C VAL A 18 0.32 8.71 -38.72
N MET A 19 -0.98 9.02 -38.69
CA MET A 19 -1.62 9.68 -37.55
C MET A 19 -1.75 8.76 -36.32
N VAL A 20 -1.89 7.44 -36.53
CA VAL A 20 -1.93 6.44 -35.43
C VAL A 20 -0.54 6.22 -34.80
N VAL A 21 0.55 6.46 -35.53
CA VAL A 21 1.93 6.35 -35.01
C VAL A 21 2.34 7.57 -34.15
N PHE A 22 1.59 8.68 -34.24
CA PHE A 22 1.84 9.91 -33.49
C PHE A 22 0.89 10.13 -32.30
N VAL A 23 0.24 9.08 -31.79
CA VAL A 23 -0.37 9.16 -30.46
C VAL A 23 0.77 9.20 -29.46
N ALA A 24 1.12 10.42 -29.04
CA ALA A 24 2.12 10.69 -28.02
C ALA A 24 1.89 9.77 -26.83
N THR A 25 2.90 8.96 -26.52
CA THR A 25 3.02 8.28 -25.24
C THR A 25 3.06 9.37 -24.16
N SER A 26 1.91 9.66 -23.54
CA SER A 26 1.87 10.27 -22.23
C SER A 26 2.46 9.24 -21.25
N GLY A 27 3.78 9.18 -21.17
CA GLY A 27 4.45 8.49 -20.09
C GLY A 27 4.01 9.17 -18.80
N SER A 28 3.28 8.45 -17.96
CA SER A 28 3.10 8.82 -16.56
C SER A 28 4.47 8.72 -15.91
N TYR A 29 5.17 9.85 -15.85
CA TYR A 29 6.30 9.97 -14.94
C TYR A 29 5.72 9.83 -13.53
N PRO A 30 6.18 8.87 -12.71
CA PRO A 30 5.89 8.93 -11.29
C PRO A 30 6.39 10.29 -10.81
N LEU A 31 5.50 11.08 -10.21
CA LEU A 31 5.91 12.28 -9.51
C LEU A 31 7.02 11.85 -8.54
N PRO A 32 8.18 12.52 -8.52
CA PRO A 32 9.20 12.24 -7.51
C PRO A 32 8.51 12.38 -6.16
N GLN A 33 8.33 11.25 -5.46
CA GLN A 33 7.82 11.28 -4.11
C GLN A 33 8.85 12.03 -3.28
N ALA A 34 8.45 13.18 -2.73
CA ALA A 34 9.28 13.93 -1.82
C ALA A 34 9.52 13.02 -0.61
N TYR A 35 10.77 12.60 -0.41
CA TYR A 35 11.18 11.99 0.85
C TYR A 35 11.13 13.09 1.92
N TYR A 36 10.06 13.13 2.72
CA TYR A 36 9.97 14.00 3.88
C TYR A 36 10.52 13.25 5.10
N TYR A 37 11.66 13.71 5.58
CA TYR A 37 12.21 13.30 6.87
C TYR A 37 11.45 14.07 7.95
N THR A 38 10.61 13.39 8.71
CA THR A 38 10.10 13.93 9.97
C THR A 38 11.27 14.03 10.95
N PRO A 39 11.47 15.18 11.61
CA PRO A 39 12.61 15.35 12.51
C PRO A 39 12.51 14.38 13.69
N THR A 40 13.60 13.66 13.94
CA THR A 40 13.74 12.77 15.08
C THR A 40 13.80 13.60 16.38
N PRO A 41 13.13 13.17 17.47
CA PRO A 41 13.23 13.84 18.77
C PRO A 41 14.68 13.97 19.23
N GLN A 42 15.04 15.14 19.76
CA GLN A 42 16.34 15.38 20.38
C GLN A 42 16.40 14.74 21.77
N ALA A 43 17.60 14.62 22.33
CA ALA A 43 17.86 13.97 23.63
C ALA A 43 17.17 14.67 24.83
N ASP A 44 16.52 15.80 24.60
CA ASP A 44 15.76 16.61 25.55
C ASP A 44 14.23 16.49 25.32
N GLY A 45 13.80 15.54 24.49
CA GLY A 45 12.40 15.31 24.12
C GLY A 45 11.85 16.33 23.11
N ARG A 46 12.60 17.35 22.71
CA ARG A 46 12.15 18.36 21.75
C ARG A 46 12.21 17.83 20.34
N ILE A 47 11.11 17.95 19.60
CA ILE A 47 11.07 17.68 18.17
C ILE A 47 11.27 19.02 17.46
N ILE A 48 12.39 19.18 16.76
CA ILE A 48 12.76 20.44 16.10
C ILE A 48 12.75 20.28 14.59
N TYR A 49 11.92 21.06 13.92
CA TYR A 49 11.92 21.19 12.47
C TYR A 49 12.88 22.30 12.03
N THR A 50 13.67 22.04 10.99
CA THR A 50 14.53 23.06 10.36
C THR A 50 13.85 23.56 9.08
N VAL A 51 13.49 24.85 9.07
CA VAL A 51 12.83 25.54 7.95
C VAL A 51 13.65 25.41 6.68
N LYS A 52 13.02 24.98 5.59
CA LYS A 52 13.59 24.86 4.25
C LYS A 52 13.09 25.99 3.35
N ALA A 53 13.71 26.11 2.18
CA ALA A 53 13.30 27.06 1.16
C ALA A 53 11.82 26.91 0.80
N ASN A 54 11.08 28.03 0.84
CA ASN A 54 9.64 28.13 0.59
C ASN A 54 8.72 27.47 1.63
N ASP A 55 9.23 27.12 2.82
CA ASP A 55 8.35 26.67 3.90
C ASP A 55 7.51 27.82 4.46
N THR A 56 6.26 27.50 4.77
CA THR A 56 5.31 28.35 5.51
C THR A 56 4.88 27.66 6.80
N CYS A 57 4.38 28.40 7.78
CA CYS A 57 3.84 27.80 9.01
C CYS A 57 2.78 26.73 8.71
N ILE A 58 1.86 26.98 7.76
CA ILE A 58 0.84 26.02 7.34
C ILE A 58 1.47 24.73 6.78
N SER A 59 2.41 24.85 5.85
CA SER A 59 3.04 23.68 5.25
C SER A 59 3.83 22.86 6.28
N ILE A 60 4.53 23.53 7.21
CA ILE A 60 5.29 22.86 8.26
C ILE A 60 4.34 22.14 9.22
N ALA A 61 3.25 22.79 9.63
CA ALA A 61 2.28 22.21 10.55
C ALA A 61 1.62 20.96 9.94
N LEU A 62 1.13 21.05 8.71
CA LEU A 62 0.51 19.92 8.00
C LEU A 62 1.48 18.75 7.79
N LEU A 63 2.74 19.03 7.43
CA LEU A 63 3.76 18.00 7.24
C LEU A 63 4.09 17.24 8.54
N ASN A 64 3.92 17.89 9.68
CA ASN A 64 4.25 17.33 10.99
C ASN A 64 3.02 16.96 11.82
N GLY A 65 1.81 16.99 11.22
CA GLY A 65 0.58 16.54 11.87
C GLY A 65 0.09 17.42 13.02
N ILE A 66 0.55 18.67 13.13
CA ILE A 66 0.12 19.64 14.14
C ILE A 66 -0.70 20.78 13.51
N THR A 67 -1.39 21.56 14.32
CA THR A 67 -2.08 22.77 13.83
C THR A 67 -1.11 23.95 13.67
N GLU A 68 -1.43 24.90 12.79
CA GLU A 68 -0.63 26.13 12.66
C GLU A 68 -0.60 26.92 13.98
N ASP A 69 -1.73 27.01 14.68
CA ASP A 69 -1.81 27.69 15.97
C ASP A 69 -0.94 27.01 17.03
N GLU A 70 -0.89 25.68 17.04
CA GLU A 70 0.01 24.91 17.91
C GLU A 70 1.48 25.18 17.59
N LEU A 71 1.87 25.16 16.31
CA LEU A 71 3.22 25.53 15.88
C LEU A 71 3.60 26.95 16.33
N ARG A 72 2.68 27.90 16.22
CA ARG A 72 2.89 29.30 16.63
C ARG A 72 3.03 29.42 18.14
N ASN A 73 2.17 28.73 18.90
CA ASN A 73 2.22 28.71 20.36
C ASN A 73 3.52 28.08 20.88
N LEU A 74 3.98 26.98 20.27
CA LEU A 74 5.24 26.31 20.64
C LEU A 74 6.48 27.19 20.41
N ASN A 75 6.42 28.12 19.46
CA ASN A 75 7.56 28.95 19.05
C ASN A 75 7.40 30.44 19.38
N ASN A 76 6.34 30.82 20.11
CA ASN A 76 5.97 32.20 20.42
C ASN A 76 5.88 33.10 19.16
N LEU A 77 5.43 32.55 18.04
CA LEU A 77 5.24 33.30 16.79
C LEU A 77 3.93 34.09 16.87
N GLN A 78 4.00 35.42 16.73
CA GLN A 78 2.84 36.31 16.84
C GLN A 78 2.62 37.12 15.56
N GLY A 79 1.40 37.61 15.35
CA GLY A 79 1.05 38.41 14.17
C GLY A 79 1.50 37.75 12.86
N ASP A 80 2.29 38.49 12.09
CA ASP A 80 2.79 38.11 10.76
C ASP A 80 4.12 37.33 10.78
N ASP A 81 4.62 36.89 11.94
CA ASP A 81 5.92 36.20 12.06
C ASP A 81 6.03 34.96 11.15
N CYS A 82 4.91 34.30 10.88
CA CYS A 82 4.83 33.16 9.95
C CYS A 82 5.13 33.51 8.49
N LEU A 83 5.08 34.79 8.11
CA LEU A 83 5.43 35.26 6.77
C LEU A 83 6.95 35.45 6.59
N TYR A 84 7.69 35.51 7.69
CA TYR A 84 9.12 35.85 7.70
C TYR A 84 10.02 34.71 8.17
N LEU A 85 9.54 33.46 8.05
CA LEU A 85 10.37 32.28 8.34
C LEU A 85 11.62 32.28 7.46
N GLN A 86 12.78 32.07 8.09
CA GLN A 86 14.06 32.04 7.39
C GLN A 86 14.55 30.60 7.21
N GLU A 87 15.13 30.30 6.05
CA GLU A 87 15.78 29.01 5.83
C GLU A 87 16.84 28.73 6.91
N GLY A 88 16.82 27.52 7.48
CA GLY A 88 17.68 27.12 8.60
C GLY A 88 17.13 27.49 9.99
N GLN A 89 16.03 28.24 10.08
CA GLN A 89 15.36 28.51 11.35
C GLN A 89 14.86 27.21 11.98
N GLN A 90 15.08 27.06 13.28
CA GLN A 90 14.62 25.91 14.05
C GLN A 90 13.28 26.23 14.72
N LEU A 91 12.29 25.39 14.48
CA LEU A 91 10.96 25.49 15.08
C LEU A 91 10.67 24.23 15.91
N LEU A 92 10.23 24.43 17.14
CA LEU A 92 9.72 23.40 18.01
C LEU A 92 8.36 22.94 17.50
N ILE A 93 8.24 21.67 17.12
CA ILE A 93 6.99 21.10 16.60
C ILE A 93 6.37 20.08 17.56
N GLY A 94 7.02 19.84 18.70
CA GLY A 94 6.50 18.98 19.76
C GLY A 94 7.51 18.80 20.88
N VAL A 95 7.02 18.39 22.03
CA VAL A 95 7.83 17.92 23.16
C VAL A 95 7.27 16.58 23.60
N LEU A 96 8.11 15.54 23.63
CA LEU A 96 7.81 14.35 24.44
C LEU A 96 8.23 14.70 25.87
N GLU A 97 7.27 14.69 26.79
CA GLU A 97 7.55 14.89 28.21
C GLU A 97 8.35 13.68 28.74
N GLU A 98 9.67 13.82 28.87
CA GLU A 98 10.42 13.03 29.85
C GLU A 98 10.16 13.59 31.26
N PRO A 99 10.12 12.73 32.30
CA PRO A 99 9.89 13.16 33.67
C PRO A 99 10.98 14.15 34.11
N THR A 100 10.53 15.26 34.68
CA THR A 100 11.35 16.35 35.20
C THR A 100 12.39 15.83 36.21
N ALA A 101 13.67 15.93 35.87
CA ALA A 101 14.76 15.85 36.84
C ALA A 101 15.35 17.24 37.07
N THR A 102 14.91 17.87 38.17
CA THR A 102 15.49 19.10 38.74
C THR A 102 16.98 18.91 39.03
N ALA A 103 17.77 19.92 38.68
CA ALA A 103 19.23 19.91 38.62
C ALA A 103 19.97 19.88 39.98
N GLU A 104 21.25 19.48 39.90
CA GLU A 104 22.41 19.96 40.66
C GLU A 104 22.91 19.14 41.87
N ALA A 105 23.96 18.33 41.65
CA ALA A 105 25.33 18.55 42.16
C ALA A 105 26.23 17.31 41.91
N LEU A 106 27.44 17.56 41.40
CA LEU A 106 28.53 16.60 41.19
C LEU A 106 28.85 15.78 42.45
N GLN A 107 28.59 14.47 42.44
CA GLN A 107 29.48 13.45 43.02
C GLN A 107 29.38 12.15 42.20
N THR A 108 30.50 11.75 41.60
CA THR A 108 30.68 10.43 40.97
C THR A 108 30.56 9.34 42.04
N THR A 109 29.39 8.71 42.10
CA THR A 109 29.24 7.35 42.61
C THR A 109 28.86 6.47 41.41
N LEU A 110 29.45 5.28 41.32
CA LEU A 110 29.07 4.27 40.34
C LEU A 110 27.67 3.74 40.69
N GLN A 111 26.64 4.52 40.40
CA GLN A 111 25.26 4.07 40.43
C GLN A 111 25.08 3.10 39.24
N PRO A 112 24.49 1.90 39.42
CA PRO A 112 24.05 1.14 38.27
C PRO A 112 23.09 2.01 37.47
N THR A 113 23.48 2.36 36.23
CA THR A 113 22.54 2.96 35.27
C THR A 113 21.34 2.03 35.19
N PRO A 114 20.10 2.50 35.40
CA PRO A 114 18.94 1.65 35.16
C PRO A 114 19.03 1.17 33.72
N THR A 115 19.18 -0.14 33.54
CA THR A 115 19.03 -0.74 32.22
C THR A 115 17.66 -0.32 31.71
N PRO A 116 17.54 0.27 30.50
CA PRO A 116 16.24 0.56 29.89
C PRO A 116 15.38 -0.69 30.00
N ILE A 117 14.16 -0.55 30.51
CA ILE A 117 13.27 -1.70 30.68
C ILE A 117 12.90 -2.15 29.27
N LYS A 118 13.54 -3.23 28.82
CA LYS A 118 13.13 -4.00 27.65
C LYS A 118 11.70 -4.48 27.89
N GLY A 119 10.78 -4.10 27.03
CA GLY A 119 9.36 -4.35 27.23
C GLY A 119 8.70 -4.77 25.93
N ASN A 120 7.67 -5.59 26.06
CA ASN A 120 7.01 -6.15 24.89
C ASN A 120 5.78 -5.32 24.50
N GLY A 121 5.41 -5.36 23.23
CA GLY A 121 4.14 -4.86 22.71
C GLY A 121 3.39 -5.94 21.91
N THR A 122 2.29 -5.52 21.29
CA THR A 122 1.42 -6.35 20.48
C THR A 122 1.25 -5.72 19.10
N ILE A 123 1.43 -6.53 18.05
CA ILE A 123 1.18 -6.13 16.66
C ILE A 123 -0.03 -6.89 16.14
N CYS A 124 -1.04 -6.16 15.68
CA CYS A 124 -2.25 -6.70 15.09
C CYS A 124 -2.35 -6.30 13.61
N ILE A 125 -2.78 -7.23 12.77
CA ILE A 125 -2.91 -7.03 11.32
C ILE A 125 -4.34 -7.33 10.92
N TYR A 126 -4.97 -6.38 10.22
CA TYR A 126 -6.32 -6.52 9.69
C TYR A 126 -6.26 -6.52 8.17
N LEU A 127 -6.95 -7.48 7.53
CA LEU A 127 -7.10 -7.51 6.07
C LEU A 127 -8.59 -7.37 5.76
N PHE A 128 -8.95 -6.38 4.96
CA PHE A 128 -10.33 -6.08 4.61
C PHE A 128 -10.56 -6.08 3.10
N ASN A 129 -11.82 -6.33 2.73
CA ASN A 129 -12.30 -6.22 1.37
C ASN A 129 -12.67 -4.75 1.08
N ASP A 130 -11.77 -4.06 0.39
CA ASP A 130 -11.91 -2.65 0.01
C ASP A 130 -12.83 -2.54 -1.21
N GLU A 131 -14.13 -2.54 -0.97
CA GLU A 131 -15.14 -2.56 -2.03
C GLU A 131 -15.23 -1.22 -2.78
N ASN A 132 -14.90 -0.12 -2.11
CA ASN A 132 -15.00 1.23 -2.66
C ASN A 132 -13.65 1.76 -3.22
N GLY A 133 -12.55 1.06 -2.95
CA GLY A 133 -11.21 1.35 -3.44
C GLY A 133 -10.53 2.54 -2.76
N ASN A 134 -10.96 2.93 -1.55
CA ASN A 134 -10.42 4.08 -0.83
C ASN A 134 -9.18 3.76 0.02
N ALA A 135 -8.80 2.47 0.11
CA ALA A 135 -7.67 1.96 0.88
C ALA A 135 -7.74 2.24 2.39
N MET A 136 -8.95 2.41 2.95
CA MET A 136 -9.18 2.69 4.37
C MET A 136 -10.28 1.78 4.91
N ALA A 137 -9.98 1.02 5.96
CA ALA A 137 -10.95 0.12 6.58
C ALA A 137 -12.14 0.91 7.16
N GLU A 138 -13.35 0.53 6.75
CA GLU A 138 -14.61 1.10 7.24
C GLU A 138 -15.53 0.02 7.84
N ASP A 139 -16.45 0.40 8.74
CA ASP A 139 -17.39 -0.53 9.38
C ASP A 139 -18.29 -1.30 8.38
N THR A 140 -18.43 -0.77 7.17
CA THR A 140 -19.21 -1.39 6.09
C THR A 140 -18.41 -2.41 5.28
N GLU A 141 -17.10 -2.48 5.46
CA GLU A 141 -16.19 -3.37 4.73
C GLU A 141 -15.94 -4.65 5.51
N LEU A 142 -16.00 -5.78 4.80
CA LEU A 142 -15.88 -7.10 5.41
C LEU A 142 -14.42 -7.51 5.61
N PRO A 143 -14.12 -8.29 6.66
CA PRO A 143 -12.81 -8.93 6.80
C PRO A 143 -12.56 -9.89 5.63
N LEU A 144 -11.29 -10.03 5.25
CA LEU A 144 -10.87 -10.88 4.15
C LEU A 144 -9.97 -12.01 4.65
N ALA A 145 -10.47 -13.24 4.56
CA ALA A 145 -9.76 -14.45 4.94
C ALA A 145 -8.72 -14.89 3.90
N GLY A 146 -7.70 -15.63 4.36
CA GLY A 146 -6.73 -16.31 3.50
C GLY A 146 -5.53 -15.46 3.09
N GLY A 147 -5.39 -14.24 3.62
CA GLY A 147 -4.18 -13.45 3.45
C GLY A 147 -3.06 -13.98 4.33
N ALA A 148 -1.88 -14.21 3.75
CA ALA A 148 -0.72 -14.70 4.51
C ALA A 148 0.07 -13.52 5.08
N VAL A 149 0.27 -13.52 6.39
CA VAL A 149 0.86 -12.41 7.15
C VAL A 149 2.26 -12.78 7.61
N SER A 150 3.18 -11.80 7.59
CA SER A 150 4.55 -11.94 8.14
C SER A 150 4.96 -10.67 8.89
N VAL A 151 5.48 -10.84 10.10
CA VAL A 151 6.07 -9.80 10.95
C VAL A 151 7.52 -10.16 11.22
N ARG A 152 8.45 -9.33 10.77
CA ARG A 152 9.89 -9.59 10.87
C ARG A 152 10.65 -8.38 11.39
N ASP A 153 11.60 -8.57 12.30
CA ASP A 153 12.48 -7.49 12.73
C ASP A 153 13.65 -7.28 11.75
N ARG A 154 14.31 -6.11 11.84
CA ARG A 154 15.46 -5.79 10.96
C ARG A 154 16.64 -6.75 11.09
N LEU A 155 16.78 -7.43 12.24
CA LEU A 155 17.84 -8.41 12.47
C LEU A 155 17.39 -9.84 12.13
N SER A 156 16.14 -10.03 11.71
CA SER A 156 15.50 -11.32 11.41
C SER A 156 15.58 -12.35 12.54
N ILE A 157 15.67 -11.87 13.79
CA ILE A 157 15.59 -12.66 15.01
C ILE A 157 14.13 -13.01 15.30
N VAL A 158 13.22 -12.05 15.11
CA VAL A 158 11.77 -12.26 15.19
C VAL A 158 11.25 -12.47 13.79
N ASN A 159 10.56 -13.59 13.58
CA ASN A 159 9.93 -13.94 12.31
C ASN A 159 8.64 -14.70 12.60
N LEU A 160 7.53 -13.97 12.67
CA LEU A 160 6.22 -14.48 12.97
C LEU A 160 5.38 -14.50 11.69
N THR A 161 4.55 -15.52 11.54
CA THR A 161 3.68 -15.67 10.38
C THR A 161 2.27 -16.07 10.82
N GLY A 162 1.28 -15.66 10.05
CA GLY A 162 -0.12 -16.01 10.31
C GLY A 162 -0.95 -16.01 9.04
N THR A 163 -2.25 -16.24 9.20
CA THR A 163 -3.22 -16.18 8.10
C THR A 163 -4.46 -15.47 8.59
N THR A 164 -4.96 -14.49 7.84
CA THR A 164 -6.19 -13.78 8.19
C THR A 164 -7.41 -14.69 8.05
N ASP A 165 -8.42 -14.45 8.87
CA ASP A 165 -9.70 -15.15 8.82
C ASP A 165 -10.84 -14.18 8.49
N ASP A 166 -12.07 -14.70 8.46
CA ASP A 166 -13.30 -13.96 8.20
C ASP A 166 -14.07 -13.64 9.50
N SER A 167 -13.41 -13.76 10.66
CA SER A 167 -14.05 -13.56 11.97
C SER A 167 -14.43 -12.10 12.23
N GLY A 168 -13.73 -11.16 11.57
CA GLY A 168 -13.84 -9.73 11.82
C GLY A 168 -12.86 -9.19 12.85
N GLU A 169 -12.03 -10.05 13.45
CA GLU A 169 -10.98 -9.64 14.38
C GLU A 169 -9.60 -9.60 13.68
N PRO A 170 -8.73 -8.63 13.99
CA PRO A 170 -7.37 -8.62 13.46
C PRO A 170 -6.56 -9.76 14.07
N ILE A 171 -5.64 -10.33 13.29
CA ILE A 171 -4.68 -11.30 13.80
C ILE A 171 -3.61 -10.58 14.62
N CYS A 172 -3.52 -10.91 15.92
CA CYS A 172 -2.59 -10.27 16.84
C CYS A 172 -1.44 -11.20 17.24
N PHE A 173 -0.24 -10.62 17.31
CA PHE A 173 0.98 -11.23 17.81
C PHE A 173 1.41 -10.49 19.08
N GLU A 174 1.33 -11.17 20.21
CA GLU A 174 1.60 -10.61 21.54
C GLU A 174 3.06 -10.86 21.96
N ASP A 175 3.47 -10.18 23.03
CA ASP A 175 4.79 -10.35 23.66
C ASP A 175 5.99 -10.12 22.71
N ILE A 176 5.83 -9.20 21.75
CA ILE A 176 6.88 -8.84 20.79
C ILE A 176 7.84 -7.83 21.42
N PRO A 177 9.16 -8.09 21.47
CA PRO A 177 10.13 -7.12 22.01
C PRO A 177 10.07 -5.77 21.29
N GLU A 178 10.33 -4.68 21.99
CA GLU A 178 10.39 -3.36 21.36
C GLU A 178 11.46 -3.29 20.26
N GLY A 179 11.17 -2.58 19.17
CA GLY A 179 12.07 -2.47 18.02
C GLY A 179 11.36 -2.14 16.70
N ASP A 180 12.14 -2.18 15.61
CA ASP A 180 11.64 -1.91 14.26
C ASP A 180 11.27 -3.20 13.54
N TYR A 181 10.06 -3.24 13.00
CA TYR A 181 9.46 -4.39 12.33
C TYR A 181 9.00 -4.05 10.91
N ASP A 182 9.26 -4.99 10.00
CA ASP A 182 8.66 -5.06 8.67
C ASP A 182 7.45 -5.99 8.74
N LEU A 183 6.26 -5.42 8.55
CA LEU A 183 5.00 -6.13 8.44
C LEU A 183 4.70 -6.32 6.96
N SER A 184 4.22 -7.49 6.58
CA SER A 184 3.83 -7.78 5.20
C SER A 184 2.63 -8.70 5.11
N VAL A 185 1.81 -8.49 4.09
CA VAL A 185 0.65 -9.33 3.79
C VAL A 185 0.68 -9.75 2.34
N ALA A 186 0.45 -11.03 2.08
CA ALA A 186 0.17 -11.55 0.76
C ALA A 186 -1.34 -11.67 0.57
N ILE A 187 -1.86 -11.01 -0.47
CA ILE A 187 -3.29 -11.00 -0.79
C ILE A 187 -3.72 -12.39 -1.29
N PRO A 188 -4.89 -12.90 -0.85
CA PRO A 188 -5.43 -14.18 -1.32
C PRO A 188 -5.72 -14.18 -2.82
N GLU A 189 -5.81 -15.38 -3.40
CA GLU A 189 -6.14 -15.53 -4.82
C GLU A 189 -7.49 -14.89 -5.17
N GLY A 190 -7.57 -14.31 -6.36
CA GLY A 190 -8.79 -13.63 -6.80
C GLY A 190 -8.94 -12.20 -6.27
N TYR A 191 -8.00 -11.70 -5.48
CA TYR A 191 -7.99 -10.31 -5.02
C TYR A 191 -6.77 -9.55 -5.54
N ASN A 192 -6.88 -8.23 -5.63
CA ASN A 192 -5.80 -7.33 -5.98
C ASN A 192 -5.63 -6.30 -4.86
N PRO A 193 -4.40 -6.02 -4.42
CA PRO A 193 -4.17 -5.07 -3.33
C PRO A 193 -4.65 -3.66 -3.68
N THR A 194 -5.20 -2.97 -2.70
CA THR A 194 -5.54 -1.54 -2.75
C THR A 194 -4.66 -0.71 -1.80
N THR A 195 -4.06 -1.34 -0.78
CA THR A 195 -3.01 -0.74 0.07
C THR A 195 -1.61 -1.23 -0.30
N VAL A 196 -0.59 -0.66 0.35
CA VAL A 196 0.77 -1.20 0.31
C VAL A 196 0.83 -2.56 1.02
N LEU A 197 1.63 -3.48 0.49
CA LEU A 197 1.77 -4.84 1.03
C LEU A 197 2.88 -5.00 2.07
N ASN A 198 3.66 -3.95 2.30
CA ASN A 198 4.71 -3.92 3.31
C ASN A 198 4.60 -2.61 4.09
N TYR A 199 4.73 -2.68 5.41
CA TYR A 199 4.66 -1.54 6.31
C TYR A 199 5.76 -1.63 7.37
N THR A 200 6.45 -0.52 7.64
CA THR A 200 7.48 -0.45 8.67
C THR A 200 6.89 0.16 9.93
N LEU A 201 6.97 -0.56 11.04
CA LEU A 201 6.47 -0.15 12.35
C LEU A 201 7.60 -0.11 13.37
N THR A 202 7.69 0.97 14.15
CA THR A 202 8.49 1.00 15.36
C THR A 202 7.57 0.69 16.54
N LEU A 203 7.79 -0.46 17.19
CA LEU A 203 6.99 -0.92 18.31
C LEU A 203 7.63 -0.49 19.63
N LEU A 204 6.90 0.25 20.47
CA LEU A 204 7.34 0.62 21.82
C LEU A 204 6.79 -0.37 22.87
N PRO A 205 7.40 -0.42 24.07
CA PRO A 205 6.89 -1.24 25.17
C PRO A 205 5.44 -0.93 25.55
N GLY A 206 4.59 -1.95 25.57
CA GLY A 206 3.17 -1.86 25.93
C GLY A 206 2.25 -1.38 24.80
N ASP A 207 2.80 -1.06 23.62
CA ASP A 207 2.00 -0.66 22.47
C ASP A 207 1.09 -1.78 21.98
N VAL A 208 -0.10 -1.42 21.52
CA VAL A 208 -0.96 -2.27 20.69
C VAL A 208 -1.13 -1.56 19.36
N SER A 209 -0.40 -2.00 18.35
CA SER A 209 -0.43 -1.39 17.01
C SER A 209 -1.27 -2.23 16.07
N ILE A 210 -2.33 -1.64 15.51
CA ILE A 210 -3.17 -2.27 14.48
C ILE A 210 -2.80 -1.67 13.13
N VAL A 211 -2.51 -2.53 12.14
CA VAL A 211 -2.17 -2.11 10.78
C VAL A 211 -3.12 -2.76 9.79
N ASP A 212 -3.76 -1.92 8.97
CA ASP A 212 -4.81 -2.33 8.04
C ASP A 212 -4.26 -2.52 6.62
N PHE A 213 -4.72 -3.58 5.96
CA PHE A 213 -4.40 -3.91 4.59
C PHE A 213 -5.71 -4.10 3.80
N GLY A 214 -5.78 -3.49 2.62
CA GLY A 214 -6.97 -3.52 1.77
C GLY A 214 -6.72 -4.31 0.49
N ALA A 215 -7.72 -5.05 0.05
CA ALA A 215 -7.73 -5.66 -1.26
C ALA A 215 -9.14 -5.71 -1.85
N GLN A 216 -9.22 -5.62 -3.18
CA GLN A 216 -10.48 -5.66 -3.92
C GLN A 216 -10.56 -6.90 -4.82
N PRO A 217 -11.76 -7.41 -5.16
CA PRO A 217 -11.90 -8.54 -6.07
C PRO A 217 -11.26 -8.23 -7.44
N SER A 218 -10.40 -9.13 -7.91
CA SER A 218 -9.84 -9.05 -9.26
C SER A 218 -10.95 -9.22 -10.28
N SER A 219 -10.88 -8.51 -11.40
CA SER A 219 -11.83 -8.64 -12.52
C SER A 219 -11.87 -10.03 -13.17
N GLY A 220 -10.98 -10.95 -12.76
CA GLY A 220 -10.99 -12.37 -13.11
C GLY A 220 -11.50 -13.33 -12.01
N ALA A 221 -11.94 -12.83 -10.85
CA ALA A 221 -12.32 -13.63 -9.69
C ALA A 221 -13.78 -14.15 -9.71
N VAL A 222 -14.46 -14.03 -10.85
CA VAL A 222 -15.73 -14.73 -11.07
C VAL A 222 -15.39 -16.02 -11.80
N HIS A 223 -15.30 -17.12 -11.05
CA HIS A 223 -15.72 -18.50 -11.36
C HIS A 223 -14.84 -19.55 -10.66
N ILE A 224 -15.03 -19.77 -9.35
CA ILE A 224 -14.65 -21.04 -8.69
C ILE A 224 -15.89 -21.64 -8.02
N PHE A 225 -16.96 -21.82 -8.81
CA PHE A 225 -17.90 -22.93 -8.68
C PHE A 225 -18.47 -23.14 -10.09
N GLY A 226 -17.56 -23.46 -11.01
CA GLY A 226 -17.95 -23.98 -12.31
C GLY A 226 -18.51 -25.37 -12.10
N ASP A 227 -19.83 -25.50 -12.01
CA ASP A 227 -20.46 -26.64 -12.66
C ASP A 227 -20.05 -26.53 -14.13
N GLU A 228 -19.00 -27.26 -14.53
CA GLU A 228 -18.64 -27.45 -15.92
C GLU A 228 -19.81 -28.17 -16.60
N LYS A 229 -20.85 -27.42 -16.97
CA LYS A 229 -21.89 -27.92 -17.84
C LYS A 229 -21.20 -28.17 -19.17
N PRO A 230 -21.07 -29.44 -19.61
CA PRO A 230 -20.41 -29.72 -20.87
C PRO A 230 -21.12 -28.94 -21.96
N SER A 231 -20.35 -28.19 -22.75
CA SER A 231 -20.91 -27.34 -23.79
C SER A 231 -21.71 -28.21 -24.76
N ILE A 232 -23.05 -28.11 -24.69
CA ILE A 232 -23.99 -28.85 -25.55
C ILE A 232 -23.65 -28.63 -27.02
N LEU A 233 -23.17 -27.44 -27.36
CA LEU A 233 -22.72 -27.10 -28.71
C LEU A 233 -21.50 -27.93 -29.14
N MET A 234 -20.51 -28.13 -28.26
CA MET A 234 -19.33 -28.94 -28.57
C MET A 234 -19.68 -30.43 -28.63
N GLY A 235 -20.62 -30.89 -27.80
CA GLY A 235 -21.17 -32.25 -27.87
C GLY A 235 -21.89 -32.52 -29.20
N LEU A 236 -22.71 -31.58 -29.67
CA LEU A 236 -23.38 -31.69 -30.98
C LEU A 236 -22.39 -31.65 -32.14
N LEU A 237 -21.35 -30.81 -32.05
CA LEU A 237 -20.28 -30.76 -33.05
C LEU A 237 -19.53 -32.10 -33.13
N GLY A 238 -19.22 -32.70 -31.97
CA GLY A 238 -18.58 -34.01 -31.89
C GLY A 238 -19.43 -35.13 -32.52
N ILE A 239 -20.73 -35.16 -32.23
CA ILE A 239 -21.66 -36.15 -32.82
C ILE A 239 -21.75 -35.98 -34.35
N LEU A 240 -21.75 -34.75 -34.84
CA LEU A 240 -21.74 -34.45 -36.28
C LEU A 240 -20.49 -35.02 -36.96
N PHE A 241 -19.31 -34.79 -36.38
CA PHE A 241 -18.05 -35.31 -36.92
C PHE A 241 -17.99 -36.84 -36.92
N ILE A 242 -18.47 -37.48 -35.85
CA ILE A 242 -18.56 -38.95 -35.78
C ILE A 242 -19.51 -39.48 -36.87
N GLY A 243 -20.68 -38.86 -37.02
CA GLY A 243 -21.64 -39.23 -38.06
C GLY A 243 -21.08 -39.08 -39.49
N ALA A 244 -20.37 -37.98 -39.76
CA ALA A 244 -19.70 -37.75 -41.02
C ALA A 244 -18.61 -38.81 -41.30
N GLY A 245 -17.82 -39.17 -40.28
CA GLY A 245 -16.81 -40.22 -40.39
C GLY A 245 -17.39 -41.60 -40.71
N VAL A 246 -18.47 -41.99 -40.03
CA VAL A 246 -19.18 -43.26 -40.30
C VAL A 246 -19.78 -43.27 -41.70
N GLY A 247 -20.37 -42.15 -42.14
CA GLY A 247 -20.90 -42.00 -43.49
C GLY A 247 -19.83 -42.16 -44.56
N LEU A 248 -18.67 -41.51 -44.39
CA LEU A 248 -17.52 -41.62 -45.28
C LEU A 248 -16.99 -43.06 -45.35
N TRP A 249 -16.90 -43.74 -44.20
CA TRP A 249 -16.46 -45.14 -44.13
C TRP A 249 -17.36 -46.08 -44.93
N PHE A 250 -18.69 -45.93 -44.80
CA PHE A 250 -19.65 -46.71 -45.58
C PHE A 250 -19.58 -46.37 -47.07
N TYR A 251 -19.40 -45.09 -47.42
CA TYR A 251 -19.27 -44.65 -48.80
C TYR A 251 -18.04 -45.28 -49.48
N ILE A 252 -16.87 -45.22 -48.83
CA ILE A 252 -15.63 -45.83 -49.34
C ILE A 252 -15.79 -47.34 -49.51
N ARG A 253 -16.47 -48.01 -48.58
CA ARG A 253 -16.70 -49.47 -48.66
C ARG A 253 -17.62 -49.87 -49.81
N LYS A 254 -18.46 -48.95 -50.30
CA LYS A 254 -19.39 -49.17 -51.42
C LYS A 254 -18.81 -48.81 -52.79
N LEU A 255 -17.61 -48.23 -52.85
CA LEU A 255 -16.95 -47.98 -54.12
C LEU A 255 -16.53 -49.32 -54.74
N PRO A 256 -16.96 -49.62 -55.99
CA PRO A 256 -16.46 -50.78 -56.71
C PRO A 256 -14.96 -50.61 -56.93
N LYS A 257 -14.20 -51.69 -56.73
CA LYS A 257 -12.75 -51.74 -57.02
C LYS A 257 -12.49 -51.61 -58.51
#